data_AF-A0A7J9XX93-F1
#
_entry.id   AF-A0A7J9XX93-F1
#
_cell.length_a   1.000
_cell.length_b   1.000
_cell.length_c   1.000
_cell.angle_alpha   90.00
_cell.angle_beta   90.00
_cell.angle_gamma   90.00
#
_symmetry.space_group_name_H-M   'P 1'
#
loop_
_entity.id
_entity.type
_entity.pdbx_description
1 polymer ?
#
loop_
_entity_poly.entity_id
_entity_poly.type
_entity_poly.pdbx_seq_one_letter_code
_entity_poly.pdbx_strand_id
1 'polypeptide(L)' 'MNEAPASREPAEDWPAIKVGLLTGALATVKDPEIHHPITDLDMVKDAEVAPDGAVRVSVLLTI' A
#
# COMPACT_ATOMS: atom_id res chain seq x y z
N MET A 1 -10.41 15.83 -1.95
CA MET A 1 -11.53 14.87 -1.87
C MET A 1 -11.03 13.62 -2.57
N ASN A 2 -10.48 12.65 -1.82
CA ASN A 2 -10.08 11.37 -2.40
C ASN A 2 -11.34 10.50 -2.37
N GLU A 3 -12.01 10.44 -3.50
CA GLU A 3 -13.14 9.56 -3.74
C GLU A 3 -12.65 8.12 -3.60
N ALA A 4 -13.29 7.34 -2.71
CA ALA A 4 -12.97 5.94 -2.53
C ALA A 4 -13.04 5.23 -3.89
N PRO A 5 -12.06 4.38 -4.27
CA PRO A 5 -12.08 3.70 -5.56
C PRO A 5 -13.39 2.91 -5.70
N ALA A 6 -14.03 3.05 -6.87
CA ALA A 6 -15.24 2.32 -7.22
C ALA A 6 -15.08 0.83 -6.88
N SER A 7 -16.10 0.27 -6.21
CA SER A 7 -16.16 -1.10 -5.69
C SER A 7 -15.60 -2.11 -6.70
N ARG A 8 -14.32 -2.48 -6.52
CA ARG A 8 -13.74 -3.63 -7.20
C ARG A 8 -14.50 -4.84 -6.68
N GLU A 9 -14.96 -5.72 -7.57
CA GLU A 9 -15.53 -6.99 -7.12
C GLU A 9 -14.53 -7.64 -6.14
N PRO A 10 -15.00 -8.09 -4.96
CA PRO A 10 -14.10 -8.62 -3.93
C PRO A 10 -13.25 -9.69 -4.59
N ALA A 11 -11.94 -9.49 -4.53
CA ALA A 11 -11.00 -10.36 -5.21
C ALA A 11 -11.20 -11.78 -4.64
N GLU A 12 -11.63 -12.68 -5.50
CA GLU A 12 -12.11 -14.03 -5.20
C GLU A 12 -11.16 -14.74 -4.21
N ASP A 13 -11.63 -14.93 -2.98
CA ASP A 13 -10.96 -15.62 -1.87
C ASP A 13 -9.47 -15.28 -1.66
N TRP A 14 -9.12 -14.00 -1.70
CA TRP A 14 -7.78 -13.59 -1.28
C TRP A 14 -7.62 -13.81 0.23
N PRO A 15 -6.56 -14.49 0.68
CA PRO A 15 -6.36 -14.76 2.09
C PRO A 15 -6.26 -13.43 2.85
N ALA A 16 -6.80 -13.40 4.07
CA ALA A 16 -6.76 -12.23 4.94
C ALA A 16 -5.34 -11.65 4.99
N ILE A 17 -5.17 -10.45 4.43
CA ILE A 17 -3.87 -9.77 4.36
C ILE A 17 -3.46 -9.40 5.79
N LYS A 18 -2.29 -9.85 6.21
CA LYS A 18 -1.69 -9.44 7.49
C LYS A 18 -0.87 -8.18 7.28
N VAL A 19 -0.92 -7.24 8.23
CA VAL A 19 -0.14 -5.99 8.19
C VAL A 19 1.35 -6.25 7.92
N GLY A 20 1.95 -7.28 8.53
CA GLY A 20 3.36 -7.62 8.27
C GLY A 20 3.67 -8.04 6.82
N LEU A 21 2.73 -8.68 6.12
CA LEU A 21 2.89 -9.01 4.70
C LEU A 21 2.81 -7.76 3.83
N LEU A 22 1.92 -6.84 4.17
CA LEU A 22 1.82 -5.55 3.50
C LEU A 22 3.11 -4.74 3.64
N THR A 23 3.63 -4.61 4.87
CA THR A 23 4.90 -3.91 5.11
C THR A 23 6.06 -4.55 4.34
N GLY A 24 6.15 -5.88 4.33
CA GLY A 24 7.17 -6.61 3.57
C GLY A 24 7.07 -6.41 2.06
N ALA A 25 5.85 -6.39 1.51
CA ALA A 25 5.63 -6.11 0.09
C ALA A 25 6.02 -4.67 -0.27
N LEU A 26 5.64 -3.69 0.54
CA LEU A 26 6.00 -2.28 0.32
C LEU A 26 7.52 -2.05 0.34
N ALA A 27 8.28 -2.80 1.15
CA ALA A 27 9.74 -2.73 1.19
C ALA A 27 10.42 -3.19 -0.13
N THR A 28 9.69 -3.88 -1.02
CA THR A 28 10.20 -4.25 -2.35
C THR A 28 10.03 -3.15 -3.40
N VAL A 29 9.19 -2.15 -3.12
CA VAL A 29 8.90 -1.04 -4.02
C VAL A 29 9.98 0.02 -3.86
N LYS A 30 10.73 0.29 -4.93
CA LYS A 30 11.79 1.29 -4.94
C LYS A 30 11.30 2.59 -5.56
N ASP A 31 11.68 3.70 -4.95
CA ASP A 31 11.58 5.00 -5.58
C ASP A 31 12.52 5.06 -6.81
N PRO A 32 12.04 5.45 -8.00
CA PRO A 32 12.84 5.44 -9.22
C PRO A 32 13.88 6.56 -9.29
N GLU A 33 13.75 7.62 -8.50
CA GLU A 33 14.68 8.75 -8.52
C GLU A 33 15.87 8.51 -7.57
N ILE A 34 15.59 8.00 -6.37
CA ILE A 34 16.53 7.78 -5.26
C ILE A 34 17.03 6.32 -5.21
N HIS A 35 16.34 5.40 -5.92
CA HIS A 35 16.67 3.97 -5.98
C HIS A 35 16.71 3.25 -4.62
N HIS A 36 15.87 3.68 -3.68
CA HIS A 36 15.77 3.11 -2.34
C HIS A 36 14.32 2.68 -2.02
N PRO A 37 14.08 1.71 -1.13
CA PRO A 37 12.73 1.33 -0.75
C PRO A 37 11.91 2.50 -0.20
N ILE A 38 10.65 2.63 -0.65
CA ILE A 38 9.77 3.73 -0.21
C ILE A 38 9.48 3.70 1.30
N THR A 39 9.63 2.53 1.93
CA THR A 39 9.47 2.35 3.38
C THR A 39 10.63 2.93 4.19
N ASP A 40 11.81 3.03 3.58
CA ASP A 40 13.02 3.57 4.22
C ASP A 40 13.16 5.09 4.02
N LEU A 41 12.36 5.66 3.12
CA LEU A 41 12.35 7.07 2.75
C LEU A 41 11.25 7.88 3.45
N ASP A 42 10.56 7.31 4.44
CA ASP A 42 9.39 7.91 5.09
C ASP A 42 8.28 8.33 4.09
N MET A 43 8.22 7.67 2.93
CA MET A 43 7.25 7.98 1.88
C MET A 43 5.89 7.32 2.14
N VAL A 44 5.83 6.27 2.95
CA VAL A 44 4.56 5.61 3.31
C VAL A 44 3.97 6.28 4.54
N LYS A 45 3.08 7.24 4.33
CA LYS A 45 2.43 7.99 5.41
C LYS A 45 1.44 7.15 6.21
N ASP A 46 0.70 6.28 5.52
CA ASP A 46 -0.31 5.42 6.13
C ASP A 46 -0.55 4.16 5.29
N ALA A 47 -0.82 3.04 5.95
CA ALA A 47 -1.12 1.76 5.33
C ALA A 47 -2.12 0.97 6.18
N GLU A 48 -3.33 0.78 5.66
CA GLU A 48 -4.44 0.12 6.36
C GLU A 48 -4.93 -1.08 5.56
N VAL A 49 -5.22 -2.18 6.27
CA VAL A 49 -5.93 -3.34 5.72
C VAL A 49 -7.36 -3.33 6.25
N ALA A 50 -8.33 -3.22 5.34
CA ALA A 50 -9.75 -3.28 5.68
C ALA A 50 -10.22 -4.74 5.90
N PRO A 51 -11.33 -4.96 6.62
CA PRO A 51 -11.84 -6.31 6.92
C PRO A 51 -12.21 -7.15 5.70
N ASP A 52 -12.46 -6.50 4.55
CA ASP A 52 -12.75 -7.12 3.25
C ASP A 52 -11.48 -7.45 2.45
N GLY A 53 -10.29 -7.23 3.03
CA GLY A 53 -9.00 -7.47 2.39
C GLY A 53 -8.52 -6.32 1.49
N ALA A 54 -9.30 -5.25 1.34
CA ALA A 54 -8.84 -4.08 0.60
C ALA A 54 -7.71 -3.37 1.37
N VAL A 55 -6.68 -2.93 0.65
CA VAL A 55 -5.56 -2.19 1.22
C VAL A 55 -5.62 -0.74 0.76
N ARG A 56 -5.55 0.20 1.71
CA ARG A 56 -5.37 1.63 1.43
C ARG A 56 -3.95 2.02 1.83
N VAL A 57 -3.23 2.67 0.92
CA VAL A 57 -1.87 3.17 1.15
C VAL A 57 -1.80 4.64 0.74
N SER A 58 -1.28 5.48 1.63
CA SER A 58 -0.98 6.89 1.34
C SER A 58 0.52 7.06 1.14
N VAL A 59 0.93 7.46 -0.06
CA VAL A 59 2.35 7.61 -0.43
C VAL A 59 2.65 9.08 -0.74
N LEU A 60 3.79 9.58 -0.23
CA LEU A 60 4.36 10.88 -0.56
C LEU A 60 5.26 10.72 -1.79
N LEU A 61 5.18 11.66 -2.73
CA LEU A 61 5.97 11.63 -3.96
C LEU A 61 7.01 12.75 -3.95
N THR A 62 8.21 12.44 -4.44
CA THR A 62 9.26 13.42 -4.74
C THR A 62 9.04 14.02 -6.13
N ILE A 63 9.70 15.15 -6.42
CA ILE A 63 9.64 15.87 -7.70
C ILE A 63 11.03 16.28 -8.15
#